data_AF-A0A2V3PS18-F1
#
_entry.id   AF-A0A2V3PS18-F1
#
_cell.length_a   1.000
_cell.length_b   1.000
_cell.length_c   1.000
_cell.angle_alpha   90.00
_cell.angle_beta   90.00
_cell.angle_gamma   90.00
#
_symmetry.space_group_name_H-M   'P 1'
#
loop_
_entity.id
_entity.type
_entity.pdbx_description
1 polymer ?
#
loop_
_entity_poly.entity_id
_entity_poly.type
_entity_poly.pdbx_seq_one_letter_code
_entity_poly.pdbx_strand_id
1 'polypeptide(L)'
;MEIINNLANTHRNKIYSLLTQCEEIIIVSPFLLEDFKIIFNNPINFPLLRKIKLVTTLKPNDLDQIRKIRSFESLLSVNKSFGIDIEISIDNKLHGKIYIFKYVNSKKGIITSANFTNQGLNNNHEWGVLISDITHIEFLESEIWDCVEYNKLARKEIEAIIEEINKYSFPENPQETPLIDIDLTTLLESKRKNKIEILENPTFWIKPIGTSQDPVHSDWVFSEINTHLTFAKYPASVNIGDILLAYGVGDRRIVSIYKISDRSFRISQEEIEKEPWRERWPWCMPCENLSPKYGVEWSNFNLYIGSLASEFIHTNPTENLTSRSQSLGGLNYGHDKLRLNKKFAKFIISKIENTV
;
A
#
# COMPACT_ATOMS: atom_id res chain seq x y z
N MET A 1 31.53 -4.46 4.21
CA MET A 1 30.67 -3.27 4.36
C MET A 1 31.56 -2.04 4.33
N GLU A 2 31.16 -0.99 3.64
CA GLU A 2 31.92 0.27 3.52
C GLU A 2 31.02 1.44 3.92
N ILE A 3 31.53 2.38 4.72
CA ILE A 3 30.79 3.60 5.10
C ILE A 3 30.96 4.64 4.00
N ILE A 4 29.85 5.23 3.57
CA ILE A 4 29.80 6.34 2.61
C ILE A 4 29.36 7.59 3.37
N ASN A 5 29.99 8.73 3.08
CA ASN A 5 29.57 10.03 3.58
C ASN A 5 29.89 11.13 2.57
N ASN A 6 29.23 12.28 2.71
CA ASN A 6 29.46 13.47 1.88
C ASN A 6 30.57 14.41 2.42
N LEU A 7 31.44 13.94 3.33
CA LEU A 7 32.53 14.76 3.89
C LEU A 7 33.86 14.46 3.19
N ALA A 8 34.25 13.18 3.11
CA ALA A 8 35.50 12.74 2.51
C ALA A 8 35.36 12.36 1.03
N ASN A 9 34.16 11.93 0.63
CA ASN A 9 33.77 11.68 -0.76
C ASN A 9 32.31 12.14 -0.90
N THR A 10 31.60 11.77 -1.97
CA THR A 10 30.17 12.02 -2.09
C THR A 10 29.42 10.74 -2.45
N HIS A 11 28.16 10.66 -2.03
CA HIS A 11 27.24 9.61 -2.49
C HIS A 11 27.17 9.61 -4.02
N ARG A 12 27.16 10.79 -4.66
CA ARG A 12 27.21 10.92 -6.13
C ARG A 12 28.42 10.18 -6.72
N ASN A 13 29.63 10.48 -6.25
CA ASN A 13 30.84 9.84 -6.78
C ASN A 13 30.80 8.32 -6.60
N LYS A 14 30.28 7.86 -5.45
CA LYS A 14 30.14 6.43 -5.21
C LYS A 14 29.14 5.79 -6.17
N ILE A 15 27.97 6.39 -6.36
CA ILE A 15 26.94 5.95 -7.32
C ILE A 15 27.54 5.90 -8.72
N TYR A 16 28.25 6.95 -9.16
CA TYR A 16 28.94 6.98 -10.45
C TYR A 16 29.90 5.80 -10.62
N SER A 17 30.76 5.56 -9.62
CA SER A 17 31.71 4.44 -9.67
C SER A 17 31.01 3.08 -9.82
N LEU A 18 29.89 2.89 -9.12
CA LEU A 18 29.12 1.65 -9.15
C LEU A 18 28.37 1.45 -10.48
N LEU A 19 27.90 2.54 -11.10
CA LEU A 19 27.19 2.53 -12.38
C LEU A 19 28.08 2.09 -13.55
N THR A 20 29.41 2.30 -13.49
CA THR A 20 30.33 2.00 -14.61
C THR A 20 30.26 0.56 -15.12
N GLN A 21 29.95 -0.40 -14.24
CA GLN A 21 29.83 -1.82 -14.57
C GLN A 21 28.41 -2.37 -14.37
N CYS A 22 27.46 -1.51 -14.00
CA CYS A 22 26.11 -1.89 -13.61
C CYS A 22 25.23 -2.16 -14.85
N GLU A 23 24.43 -3.22 -14.81
CA GLU A 23 23.44 -3.54 -15.86
C GLU A 23 22.06 -2.96 -15.53
N GLU A 24 21.70 -2.94 -14.25
CA GLU A 24 20.43 -2.40 -13.75
C GLU A 24 20.64 -1.68 -12.42
N ILE A 25 20.10 -0.46 -12.31
CA ILE A 25 20.00 0.26 -11.03
C ILE A 25 18.54 0.34 -10.57
N ILE A 26 18.32 0.09 -9.28
CA ILE A 26 17.06 0.37 -8.58
C ILE A 26 17.31 1.56 -7.65
N ILE A 27 16.55 2.62 -7.85
CA ILE A 27 16.59 3.86 -7.07
C ILE A 27 15.32 3.92 -6.24
N VAL A 28 15.46 3.85 -4.91
CA VAL A 28 14.37 4.00 -3.96
C VAL A 28 14.61 5.29 -3.19
N SER A 29 13.76 6.31 -3.40
CA SER A 29 13.90 7.59 -2.70
C SER A 29 12.59 8.40 -2.76
N PRO A 30 12.12 9.00 -1.64
CA PRO A 30 10.94 9.85 -1.66
C PRO A 30 11.20 11.16 -2.42
N PHE A 31 12.38 11.76 -2.29
CA PHE A 31 12.73 13.00 -2.99
C PHE A 31 13.74 12.73 -4.10
N LEU A 32 13.58 13.40 -5.24
CA LEU A 32 14.29 13.13 -6.49
C LEU A 32 14.99 14.36 -7.06
N LEU A 33 15.92 14.10 -7.98
CA LEU A 33 16.48 15.10 -8.89
C LEU A 33 15.40 15.55 -9.87
N GLU A 34 15.26 16.86 -10.06
CA GLU A 34 14.45 17.39 -11.15
C GLU A 34 15.04 17.01 -12.52
N ASP A 35 16.37 16.96 -12.63
CA ASP A 35 17.07 16.56 -13.86
C ASP A 35 18.00 15.35 -13.65
N PHE A 36 17.54 14.19 -14.13
CA PHE A 36 18.30 12.94 -14.12
C PHE A 36 19.49 12.93 -15.08
N LYS A 37 19.53 13.85 -16.07
CA LYS A 37 20.69 13.98 -16.96
C LYS A 37 21.96 14.37 -16.19
N ILE A 38 21.83 15.01 -15.02
CA ILE A 38 22.97 15.32 -14.14
C ILE A 38 23.79 14.07 -13.80
N ILE A 39 23.14 12.90 -13.73
CA ILE A 39 23.79 11.60 -13.50
C ILE A 39 23.96 10.85 -14.83
N PHE A 40 22.92 10.80 -15.65
CA PHE A 40 22.81 9.88 -16.79
C PHE A 40 23.03 10.51 -18.19
N ASN A 41 23.57 11.73 -18.29
CA ASN A 41 23.72 12.45 -19.58
C ASN A 41 24.70 11.83 -20.59
N ASN A 42 25.54 10.87 -20.21
CA ASN A 42 26.55 10.31 -21.09
C ASN A 42 26.63 8.78 -20.98
N PRO A 43 26.05 8.03 -21.94
CA PRO A 43 26.00 6.57 -21.90
C PRO A 43 27.38 5.93 -22.08
N ILE A 44 28.37 6.65 -22.62
CA ILE A 44 29.76 6.17 -22.69
C ILE A 44 30.30 5.89 -21.28
N ASN A 45 29.82 6.62 -20.28
CA ASN A 45 30.23 6.43 -18.89
C ASN A 45 29.65 5.15 -18.28
N PHE A 46 28.55 4.61 -18.84
CA PHE A 46 27.81 3.46 -18.31
C PHE A 46 27.44 2.47 -19.43
N PRO A 47 28.42 1.86 -20.10
CA PRO A 47 28.21 1.10 -21.34
C PRO A 47 27.34 -0.16 -21.16
N LEU A 48 27.22 -0.65 -19.93
CA LEU A 48 26.44 -1.85 -19.59
C LEU A 48 25.04 -1.54 -19.08
N LEU A 49 24.74 -0.30 -18.71
CA LEU A 49 23.47 0.05 -18.07
C LEU A 49 22.34 -0.07 -19.09
N ARG A 50 21.44 -1.04 -18.87
CA ARG A 50 20.29 -1.29 -19.72
C ARG A 50 18.98 -0.89 -19.07
N LYS A 51 18.93 -0.80 -17.73
CA LYS A 51 17.68 -0.60 -17.02
C LYS A 51 17.82 0.29 -15.78
N ILE A 52 16.88 1.21 -15.63
CA ILE A 52 16.70 2.04 -14.43
C ILE A 52 15.30 1.79 -13.89
N LYS A 53 15.22 1.33 -12.64
CA LYS A 53 13.97 1.21 -11.89
C LYS A 53 13.92 2.29 -10.83
N LEU A 54 12.83 3.05 -10.79
CA LEU A 54 12.59 4.09 -9.81
C LEU A 54 11.40 3.70 -8.93
N VAL A 55 11.58 3.72 -7.61
CA VAL A 55 10.51 3.64 -6.62
C VAL A 55 10.48 4.95 -5.84
N THR A 56 9.36 5.66 -5.89
CA THR A 56 9.22 6.97 -5.24
C THR A 56 7.80 7.19 -4.71
N THR A 57 7.54 8.30 -4.05
CA THR A 57 6.19 8.70 -3.62
C THR A 57 5.45 9.46 -4.73
N LEU A 58 4.12 9.56 -4.67
CA LEU A 58 3.31 10.52 -5.42
C LEU A 58 2.08 10.89 -4.57
N LYS A 59 2.34 11.43 -3.37
CA LYS A 59 1.30 11.65 -2.36
C LYS A 59 0.22 12.61 -2.87
N PRO A 60 -1.07 12.27 -2.77
CA PRO A 60 -2.16 13.18 -3.12
C PRO A 60 -2.06 14.51 -2.38
N ASN A 61 -2.49 15.60 -3.03
CA ASN A 61 -2.62 16.92 -2.42
C ASN A 61 -1.30 17.50 -1.88
N ASP A 62 -0.18 17.15 -2.53
CA ASP A 62 1.17 17.55 -2.12
C ASP A 62 1.89 18.33 -3.23
N LEU A 63 2.51 19.46 -2.88
CA LEU A 63 3.34 20.29 -3.77
C LEU A 63 4.45 19.51 -4.46
N ASP A 64 4.96 18.46 -3.80
CA ASP A 64 6.01 17.62 -4.33
C ASP A 64 5.56 16.83 -5.58
N GLN A 65 4.26 16.63 -5.79
CA GLN A 65 3.72 16.03 -7.02
C GLN A 65 4.18 16.79 -8.26
N ILE A 66 4.22 18.12 -8.21
CA ILE A 66 4.64 18.97 -9.33
C ILE A 66 6.13 18.78 -9.64
N ARG A 67 6.98 18.75 -8.60
CA ARG A 67 8.43 18.56 -8.76
C ARG A 67 8.75 17.16 -9.31
N LYS A 68 7.98 16.15 -8.90
CA LYS A 68 8.15 14.76 -9.38
C LYS A 68 7.83 14.60 -10.84
N ILE A 69 6.89 15.35 -11.39
CA ILE A 69 6.62 15.27 -12.84
C ILE A 69 7.84 15.66 -13.65
N ARG A 70 8.50 16.78 -13.31
CA ARG A 70 9.76 17.18 -13.98
C ARG A 70 10.82 16.09 -13.88
N SER A 71 10.89 15.45 -12.72
CA SER A 71 11.77 14.31 -12.46
C SER A 71 11.44 13.13 -13.39
N PHE A 72 10.16 12.80 -13.57
CA PHE A 72 9.69 11.73 -14.47
C PHE A 72 9.96 12.06 -15.94
N GLU A 73 9.69 13.28 -16.38
CA GLU A 73 9.99 13.75 -17.73
C GLU A 73 11.49 13.67 -18.04
N SER A 74 12.33 14.17 -17.13
CA SER A 74 13.78 14.11 -17.27
C SER A 74 14.24 12.66 -17.35
N LEU A 75 13.76 11.78 -16.46
CA LEU A 75 14.10 10.37 -16.48
C LEU A 75 13.66 9.71 -17.80
N LEU A 76 12.41 9.89 -18.26
CA LEU A 76 11.94 9.35 -19.53
C LEU A 76 12.74 9.87 -20.74
N SER A 77 13.30 11.08 -20.67
CA SER A 77 14.18 11.59 -21.72
C SER A 77 15.49 10.82 -21.82
N VAL A 78 15.99 10.23 -20.72
CA VAL A 78 17.17 9.35 -20.70
C VAL A 78 16.90 8.09 -21.54
N ASN A 79 15.70 7.51 -21.45
CA ASN A 79 15.31 6.38 -22.32
C ASN A 79 15.39 6.77 -23.80
N LYS A 80 14.74 7.88 -24.17
CA LYS A 80 14.73 8.38 -25.56
C LYS A 80 16.13 8.64 -26.11
N SER A 81 17.02 9.19 -25.30
CA SER A 81 18.37 9.56 -25.74
C SER A 81 19.32 8.36 -25.84
N PHE A 82 19.14 7.32 -25.02
CA PHE A 82 20.18 6.29 -24.82
C PHE A 82 19.68 4.84 -24.90
N GLY A 83 18.38 4.60 -25.10
CA GLY A 83 17.81 3.25 -25.20
C GLY A 83 17.83 2.46 -23.89
N ILE A 84 17.89 3.16 -22.75
CA ILE A 84 17.83 2.56 -21.41
C ILE A 84 16.37 2.34 -21.04
N ASP A 85 16.02 1.11 -20.64
CA ASP A 85 14.69 0.77 -20.16
C ASP A 85 14.40 1.45 -18.81
N ILE A 86 13.19 1.99 -18.65
CA ILE A 86 12.82 2.79 -17.47
C ILE A 86 11.51 2.27 -16.93
N GLU A 87 11.52 1.93 -15.64
CA GLU A 87 10.32 1.55 -14.89
C GLU A 87 10.16 2.50 -13.71
N ILE A 88 9.02 3.16 -13.61
CA ILE A 88 8.66 4.01 -12.47
C ILE A 88 7.58 3.28 -11.66
N SER A 89 7.72 3.26 -10.35
CA SER A 89 6.76 2.67 -9.41
C SER A 89 6.54 3.61 -8.22
N ILE A 90 5.35 3.56 -7.64
CA ILE A 90 4.94 4.45 -6.55
C ILE A 90 4.74 3.66 -5.25
N ASP A 91 5.29 4.15 -4.15
CA ASP A 91 5.02 3.75 -2.77
C ASP A 91 4.82 5.05 -1.96
N ASN A 92 3.59 5.34 -1.52
CA ASN A 92 3.29 6.59 -0.81
C ASN A 92 3.65 6.54 0.68
N LYS A 93 3.98 5.35 1.21
CA LYS A 93 4.51 5.17 2.57
C LYS A 93 6.04 5.21 2.60
N LEU A 94 6.69 5.34 1.43
CA LEU A 94 8.13 5.36 1.32
C LEU A 94 8.78 6.50 2.10
N HIS A 95 9.67 6.14 3.03
CA HIS A 95 10.62 7.05 3.66
C HIS A 95 12.08 6.59 3.50
N GLY A 96 12.31 5.31 3.21
CA GLY A 96 13.67 4.76 3.02
C GLY A 96 14.39 5.34 1.81
N LYS A 97 15.73 5.32 1.83
CA LYS A 97 16.56 5.61 0.66
C LYS A 97 17.54 4.47 0.43
N ILE A 98 17.37 3.80 -0.70
CA ILE A 98 18.10 2.58 -1.03
C ILE A 98 18.46 2.62 -2.50
N TYR A 99 19.72 2.32 -2.82
CA TYR A 99 20.18 2.21 -4.20
C TYR A 99 20.78 0.83 -4.42
N ILE A 100 20.20 0.03 -5.32
CA ILE A 100 20.66 -1.33 -5.63
C ILE A 100 21.25 -1.34 -7.03
N PHE A 101 22.47 -1.83 -7.14
CA PHE A 101 23.22 -1.98 -8.38
C PHE A 101 23.34 -3.46 -8.70
N LYS A 102 22.90 -3.85 -9.88
CA LYS A 102 22.95 -5.24 -10.34
C LYS A 102 23.99 -5.40 -11.44
N TYR A 103 24.76 -6.47 -11.28
CA TYR A 103 25.79 -6.91 -12.20
C TYR A 103 25.47 -8.35 -12.60
N VAL A 104 26.13 -8.87 -13.64
CA VAL A 104 25.93 -10.23 -14.17
C VAL A 104 25.83 -11.31 -13.06
N ASN A 105 26.75 -11.29 -12.09
CA ASN A 105 26.86 -12.31 -11.03
C ASN A 105 26.91 -11.72 -9.61
N SER A 106 26.56 -10.45 -9.42
CA SER A 106 26.62 -9.84 -8.08
C SER A 106 25.65 -8.68 -7.93
N LYS A 107 25.43 -8.27 -6.69
CA LYS A 107 24.66 -7.06 -6.36
C LYS A 107 25.41 -6.23 -5.34
N LYS A 108 25.22 -4.93 -5.40
CA LYS A 108 25.65 -3.98 -4.35
C LYS A 108 24.48 -3.11 -3.95
N GLY A 109 24.34 -2.85 -2.66
CA GLY A 109 23.27 -2.02 -2.10
C GLY A 109 23.85 -0.86 -1.31
N ILE A 110 23.31 0.34 -1.48
CA ILE A 110 23.54 1.47 -0.59
C ILE A 110 22.26 1.68 0.21
N ILE A 111 22.36 1.63 1.54
CA ILE A 111 21.32 2.10 2.46
C ILE A 111 21.81 3.41 3.05
N THR A 112 21.05 4.49 2.92
CA THR A 112 21.55 5.85 3.21
C THR A 112 20.47 6.77 3.75
N SER A 113 20.90 7.83 4.44
CA SER A 113 20.07 8.99 4.77
C SER A 113 19.89 9.95 3.57
N ALA A 114 20.79 9.89 2.59
CA ALA A 114 20.77 10.75 1.41
C ALA A 114 19.55 10.47 0.53
N ASN A 115 18.72 11.49 0.31
CA ASN A 115 17.75 11.45 -0.79
C ASN A 115 18.46 11.55 -2.14
N PHE A 116 17.83 11.01 -3.18
CA PHE A 116 18.32 11.06 -4.55
C PHE A 116 18.11 12.44 -5.18
N THR A 117 18.65 13.48 -4.53
CA THR A 117 18.59 14.89 -4.93
C THR A 117 20.00 15.46 -5.04
N ASN A 118 20.19 16.61 -5.69
CA ASN A 118 21.54 17.18 -5.83
C ASN A 118 22.15 17.53 -4.47
N GLN A 119 21.33 18.03 -3.54
CA GLN A 119 21.76 18.35 -2.17
C GLN A 119 22.10 17.08 -1.39
N GLY A 120 21.21 16.07 -1.39
CA GLY A 120 21.44 14.81 -0.69
C GLY A 120 22.66 14.04 -1.21
N LEU A 121 22.91 14.05 -2.51
CA LEU A 121 24.01 13.26 -3.08
C LEU A 121 25.39 13.93 -3.01
N ASN A 122 25.47 15.25 -2.77
CA ASN A 122 26.75 15.99 -2.82
C ASN A 122 27.03 16.86 -1.60
N ASN A 123 26.04 17.54 -1.05
CA ASN A 123 26.28 18.72 -0.21
C ASN A 123 25.84 18.51 1.24
N ASN A 124 24.70 17.85 1.46
CA ASN A 124 24.22 17.57 2.80
C ASN A 124 25.17 16.63 3.52
N HIS A 125 25.33 16.79 4.83
CA HIS A 125 26.01 15.80 5.66
C HIS A 125 25.12 14.54 5.76
N GLU A 126 25.38 13.59 4.88
CA GLU A 126 24.65 12.33 4.79
C GLU A 126 25.59 11.16 5.05
N TRP A 127 25.05 10.08 5.59
CA TRP A 127 25.77 8.84 5.83
C TRP A 127 25.02 7.67 5.21
N GLY A 128 25.78 6.69 4.75
CA GLY A 128 25.23 5.45 4.24
C GLY A 128 26.21 4.31 4.39
N VAL A 129 25.72 3.11 4.11
CA VAL A 129 26.50 1.89 4.10
C VAL A 129 26.37 1.21 2.76
N LEU A 130 27.50 0.85 2.16
CA LEU A 130 27.59 -0.05 1.03
C LEU A 130 27.68 -1.49 1.53
N ILE A 131 26.73 -2.28 1.09
CA ILE A 131 26.66 -3.72 1.30
C ILE A 131 26.87 -4.46 -0.03
N SER A 132 27.48 -5.64 0.03
CA SER A 132 27.75 -6.51 -1.12
C SER A 132 27.24 -7.95 -0.87
N ASP A 133 26.51 -8.16 0.22
CA ASP A 133 25.92 -9.45 0.56
C ASP A 133 24.67 -9.66 -0.30
N ILE A 134 24.75 -10.60 -1.23
CA ILE A 134 23.71 -10.83 -2.23
C ILE A 134 22.38 -11.27 -1.60
N THR A 135 22.43 -12.09 -0.55
CA THR A 135 21.23 -12.63 0.11
C THR A 135 20.48 -11.51 0.84
N HIS A 136 21.19 -10.66 1.56
CA HIS A 136 20.58 -9.50 2.21
C HIS A 136 20.05 -8.47 1.21
N ILE A 137 20.75 -8.26 0.09
CA ILE A 137 20.29 -7.34 -0.96
C ILE A 137 19.05 -7.89 -1.68
N GLU A 138 18.98 -9.21 -1.89
CA GLU A 138 17.79 -9.87 -2.47
C GLU A 138 16.58 -9.78 -1.57
N PHE A 139 16.77 -9.99 -0.27
CA PHE A 139 15.71 -9.80 0.72
C PHE A 139 15.21 -8.35 0.73
N LEU A 140 16.13 -7.38 0.79
CA LEU A 140 15.80 -5.95 0.74
C LEU A 140 15.06 -5.58 -0.55
N GLU A 141 15.51 -6.11 -1.69
CA GLU A 141 14.84 -5.92 -2.98
C GLU A 141 13.41 -6.47 -2.94
N SER A 142 13.19 -7.66 -2.37
CA SER A 142 11.85 -8.23 -2.18
C SER A 142 10.96 -7.30 -1.36
N GLU A 143 11.43 -6.83 -0.21
CA GLU A 143 10.67 -5.94 0.68
C GLU A 143 10.29 -4.62 0.00
N ILE A 144 11.21 -4.02 -0.75
CA ILE A 144 10.93 -2.81 -1.57
C ILE A 144 9.76 -3.10 -2.50
N TRP A 145 9.81 -4.23 -3.20
CA TRP A 145 8.77 -4.58 -4.14
C TRP A 145 7.46 -4.90 -3.43
N ASP A 146 7.46 -5.59 -2.31
CA ASP A 146 6.23 -5.94 -1.60
C ASP A 146 5.47 -4.69 -1.08
N CYS A 147 6.18 -3.60 -0.80
CA CYS A 147 5.60 -2.32 -0.36
C CYS A 147 5.10 -1.41 -1.50
N VAL A 148 5.50 -1.64 -2.75
CA VAL A 148 5.11 -0.76 -3.88
C VAL A 148 3.59 -0.72 -4.01
N GLU A 149 3.00 0.47 -4.00
CA GLU A 149 1.57 0.68 -4.19
C GLU A 149 1.17 0.62 -5.66
N TYR A 150 1.93 1.19 -6.59
CA TYR A 150 1.67 1.17 -8.03
C TYR A 150 2.93 0.69 -8.74
N ASN A 151 2.84 -0.47 -9.40
CA ASN A 151 4.01 -1.12 -9.98
C ASN A 151 4.08 -0.84 -11.48
N LYS A 152 5.23 -0.33 -11.93
CA LYS A 152 5.54 -0.07 -13.35
C LYS A 152 4.43 0.75 -14.04
N LEU A 153 4.39 2.04 -13.72
CA LEU A 153 3.51 3.00 -14.39
C LEU A 153 3.66 2.87 -15.90
N ALA A 154 2.54 2.69 -16.61
CA ALA A 154 2.54 2.70 -18.06
C ALA A 154 2.87 4.11 -18.54
N ARG A 155 3.54 4.19 -19.70
CA ARG A 155 3.92 5.47 -20.30
C ARG A 155 2.73 6.42 -20.49
N LYS A 156 1.57 5.88 -20.91
CA LYS A 156 0.33 6.65 -21.05
C LYS A 156 -0.15 7.31 -19.74
N GLU A 157 0.14 6.69 -18.59
CA GLU A 157 -0.26 7.24 -17.28
C GLU A 157 0.66 8.40 -16.90
N ILE A 158 1.96 8.26 -17.16
CA ILE A 158 2.93 9.35 -16.95
C ILE A 158 2.59 10.53 -17.87
N GLU A 159 2.25 10.25 -19.14
CA GLU A 159 1.82 11.27 -20.10
C GLU A 159 0.51 11.95 -19.65
N ALA A 160 -0.49 11.19 -19.17
CA ALA A 160 -1.72 11.75 -18.61
C ALA A 160 -1.47 12.64 -17.37
N ILE A 161 -0.57 12.21 -16.48
CA ILE A 161 -0.15 12.99 -15.32
C ILE A 161 0.49 14.33 -15.73
N ILE A 162 1.38 14.30 -16.72
CA ILE A 162 2.02 15.49 -17.28
C ILE A 162 0.98 16.45 -17.86
N GLU A 163 0.04 15.92 -18.67
CA GLU A 163 -1.03 16.72 -19.26
C GLU A 163 -1.92 17.38 -18.20
N GLU A 164 -2.24 16.67 -17.13
CA GLU A 164 -3.10 17.20 -16.07
C GLU A 164 -2.43 18.32 -15.28
N ILE A 165 -1.13 18.19 -14.97
CA ILE A 165 -0.38 19.28 -14.32
C ILE A 165 -0.20 20.49 -15.25
N ASN A 166 -0.03 20.28 -16.55
CA ASN A 166 0.07 21.40 -17.50
C ASN A 166 -1.23 22.20 -17.60
N LYS A 167 -2.39 21.61 -17.28
CA LYS A 167 -3.68 22.33 -17.18
C LYS A 167 -3.84 23.04 -15.85
N TYR A 168 -3.10 22.64 -14.82
CA TYR A 168 -3.22 23.22 -13.50
C TYR A 168 -2.66 24.64 -13.47
N SER A 169 -3.53 25.61 -13.21
CA SER A 169 -3.14 27.02 -13.08
C SER A 169 -2.68 27.28 -11.65
N PHE A 170 -1.42 27.69 -11.49
CA PHE A 170 -0.90 28.08 -10.19
C PHE A 170 -1.50 29.43 -9.76
N PRO A 171 -1.95 29.58 -8.50
CA PRO A 171 -2.33 30.90 -8.00
C PRO A 171 -1.12 31.83 -8.04
N GLU A 172 -1.31 33.05 -8.55
CA GLU A 172 -0.24 34.04 -8.78
C GLU A 172 0.42 34.55 -7.48
N ASN A 173 -0.17 34.25 -6.31
CA ASN A 173 0.20 34.86 -5.03
C ASN A 173 0.83 33.84 -4.05
N PRO A 174 2.15 33.91 -3.79
CA PRO A 174 2.89 32.89 -3.03
C PRO A 174 2.78 33.00 -1.48
N GLN A 175 1.96 33.90 -0.94
CA GLN A 175 1.88 34.16 0.52
C GLN A 175 0.86 33.30 1.28
N GLU A 176 -0.01 32.56 0.58
CA GLU A 176 -0.81 31.50 1.17
C GLU A 176 -0.20 30.18 0.70
N THR A 177 0.21 29.28 1.60
CA THR A 177 0.55 27.91 1.21
C THR A 177 -0.64 27.33 0.47
N PRO A 178 -0.56 27.11 -0.85
CA PRO A 178 -1.73 26.70 -1.60
C PRO A 178 -2.17 25.34 -1.08
N LEU A 179 -3.41 25.24 -0.61
CA LEU A 179 -4.09 23.96 -0.46
C LEU A 179 -4.15 23.36 -1.87
N ILE A 180 -3.21 22.46 -2.18
CA ILE A 180 -3.22 21.74 -3.45
C ILE A 180 -4.32 20.71 -3.37
N ASP A 181 -5.38 20.95 -4.12
CA ASP A 181 -6.43 19.97 -4.37
C ASP A 181 -6.18 19.31 -5.74
N ILE A 182 -5.10 18.53 -5.80
CA ILE A 182 -4.77 17.70 -6.96
C ILE A 182 -4.42 16.33 -6.43
N ASP A 183 -5.12 15.32 -6.94
CA ASP A 183 -4.74 13.93 -6.72
C ASP A 183 -4.36 13.26 -8.05
N LEU A 184 -3.08 13.33 -8.41
CA LEU A 184 -2.55 12.67 -9.60
C LEU A 184 -2.59 11.14 -9.54
N THR A 185 -2.78 10.55 -8.35
CA THR A 185 -2.88 9.10 -8.23
C THR A 185 -4.16 8.56 -8.86
N THR A 186 -5.17 9.42 -9.05
CA THR A 186 -6.42 9.09 -9.77
C THR A 186 -6.20 8.75 -11.25
N LEU A 187 -5.09 9.23 -11.84
CA LEU A 187 -4.73 8.98 -13.24
C LEU A 187 -3.94 7.68 -13.44
N LEU A 188 -3.60 6.99 -12.34
CA LEU A 188 -2.82 5.77 -12.39
C LEU A 188 -3.73 4.55 -12.63
N GLU A 189 -3.62 3.99 -13.83
CA GLU A 189 -4.30 2.74 -14.23
C GLU A 189 -3.41 1.50 -14.09
N SER A 190 -2.10 1.71 -13.95
CA SER A 190 -1.10 0.69 -13.67
C SER A 190 -1.61 -0.12 -12.51
N LYS A 191 -1.34 -1.42 -12.57
CA LYS A 191 -1.76 -2.31 -11.50
C LYS A 191 -1.17 -1.72 -10.22
N ARG A 192 -2.03 -1.09 -9.41
CA ARG A 192 -1.80 -0.95 -7.98
C ARG A 192 -1.29 -2.35 -7.61
N LYS A 193 -0.21 -2.51 -6.87
CA LYS A 193 0.18 -3.86 -6.42
C LYS A 193 -0.95 -4.46 -5.55
N ASN A 194 -1.89 -3.60 -5.12
CA ASN A 194 -3.23 -3.87 -4.61
C ASN A 194 -4.39 -3.77 -5.62
N LYS A 195 -4.12 -3.84 -6.93
CA LYS A 195 -4.99 -4.47 -7.92
C LYS A 195 -4.61 -5.95 -7.87
N ILE A 196 -4.84 -6.50 -6.67
CA ILE A 196 -5.59 -7.73 -6.45
C ILE A 196 -6.32 -8.00 -7.74
N GLU A 197 -6.12 -9.18 -8.35
CA GLU A 197 -7.13 -9.69 -9.26
C GLU A 197 -8.44 -9.60 -8.50
N ILE A 198 -9.18 -8.51 -8.70
CA ILE A 198 -10.53 -8.36 -8.20
C ILE A 198 -11.19 -9.52 -8.92
N LEU A 199 -11.38 -10.61 -8.19
CA LEU A 199 -12.40 -11.56 -8.54
C LEU A 199 -13.61 -10.67 -8.82
N GLU A 200 -14.07 -10.65 -10.08
CA GLU A 200 -15.26 -9.89 -10.51
C GLU A 200 -16.48 -10.22 -9.64
N ASN A 201 -16.36 -11.23 -8.77
CA ASN A 201 -17.24 -11.59 -7.68
C ASN A 201 -16.46 -11.81 -6.36
N PRO A 202 -16.33 -10.79 -5.49
CA PRO A 202 -15.79 -11.02 -4.14
C PRO A 202 -16.72 -11.98 -3.38
N THR A 203 -16.15 -12.78 -2.49
CA THR A 203 -16.95 -13.52 -1.52
C THR A 203 -17.16 -12.69 -0.27
N PHE A 204 -18.31 -12.87 0.36
CA PHE A 204 -18.73 -12.08 1.50
C PHE A 204 -18.71 -12.95 2.75
N TRP A 205 -18.21 -12.39 3.83
CA TRP A 205 -18.03 -13.06 5.10
C TRP A 205 -18.60 -12.19 6.21
N ILE A 206 -19.13 -12.83 7.25
CA ILE A 206 -19.41 -12.17 8.52
C ILE A 206 -18.36 -12.59 9.54
N LYS A 207 -17.79 -11.60 10.23
CA LYS A 207 -16.69 -11.77 11.18
C LYS A 207 -17.11 -11.25 12.56
N PRO A 208 -17.18 -12.08 13.61
CA PRO A 208 -17.32 -11.59 14.97
C PRO A 208 -16.06 -10.82 15.41
N ILE A 209 -16.27 -9.67 16.04
CA ILE A 209 -15.26 -8.86 16.72
C ILE A 209 -15.57 -8.87 18.22
N GLY A 210 -14.55 -8.99 19.07
CA GLY A 210 -14.72 -9.19 20.50
C GLY A 210 -14.98 -10.66 20.87
N THR A 211 -15.12 -10.92 22.17
CA THR A 211 -15.38 -12.25 22.72
C THR A 211 -16.49 -12.20 23.77
N SER A 212 -17.02 -13.34 24.20
CA SER A 212 -18.00 -13.34 25.29
C SER A 212 -17.44 -12.83 26.63
N GLN A 213 -16.11 -12.84 26.81
CA GLN A 213 -15.45 -12.33 28.01
C GLN A 213 -15.03 -10.86 27.87
N ASP A 214 -14.96 -10.36 26.63
CA ASP A 214 -14.57 -8.99 26.30
C ASP A 214 -15.39 -8.57 25.05
N PRO A 215 -16.70 -8.30 25.25
CA PRO A 215 -17.60 -7.93 24.16
C PRO A 215 -17.26 -6.55 23.62
N VAL A 216 -17.70 -6.25 22.40
CA VAL A 216 -17.51 -4.90 21.85
C VAL A 216 -18.34 -3.91 22.64
N HIS A 217 -17.70 -2.82 23.07
CA HIS A 217 -18.32 -1.72 23.79
C HIS A 217 -18.69 -0.59 22.85
N SER A 218 -19.74 0.17 23.17
CA SER A 218 -20.28 1.23 22.30
C SER A 218 -19.33 2.41 22.08
N ASP A 219 -18.32 2.57 22.92
CA ASP A 219 -17.28 3.61 22.82
C ASP A 219 -16.10 3.19 21.92
N TRP A 220 -16.07 1.96 21.42
CA TRP A 220 -15.05 1.51 20.48
C TRP A 220 -15.24 2.18 19.11
N VAL A 221 -14.13 2.59 18.50
CA VAL A 221 -14.10 3.29 17.22
C VAL A 221 -13.45 2.40 16.16
N PHE A 222 -14.11 2.29 15.00
CA PHE A 222 -13.67 1.47 13.86
C PHE A 222 -13.42 2.34 12.62
N SER A 223 -12.58 3.37 12.75
CA SER A 223 -12.35 4.40 11.72
C SER A 223 -11.05 4.24 10.93
N GLU A 224 -10.13 3.40 11.38
CA GLU A 224 -8.84 3.20 10.72
C GLU A 224 -9.03 2.74 9.27
N ILE A 225 -8.42 3.46 8.31
CA ILE A 225 -8.52 3.14 6.88
C ILE A 225 -7.81 1.81 6.56
N ASN A 226 -6.67 1.56 7.19
CA ASN A 226 -5.93 0.31 7.06
C ASN A 226 -5.78 -0.30 8.44
N THR A 227 -6.19 -1.56 8.58
CA THR A 227 -6.12 -2.27 9.86
C THR A 227 -5.88 -3.77 9.64
N HIS A 228 -5.82 -4.53 10.72
CA HIS A 228 -5.66 -5.98 10.69
C HIS A 228 -6.84 -6.65 11.39
N LEU A 229 -7.51 -7.57 10.70
CA LEU A 229 -8.48 -8.45 11.33
C LEU A 229 -7.82 -9.76 11.77
N THR A 230 -8.12 -10.19 12.99
CA THR A 230 -7.52 -11.37 13.60
C THR A 230 -8.44 -12.60 13.55
N PHE A 231 -7.84 -13.78 13.40
CA PHE A 231 -8.50 -15.08 13.26
C PHE A 231 -7.84 -16.10 14.18
N ALA A 232 -8.66 -17.01 14.72
CA ALA A 232 -8.18 -18.07 15.61
C ALA A 232 -7.46 -19.16 14.83
N LYS A 233 -7.91 -19.39 13.58
CA LYS A 233 -7.33 -20.37 12.66
C LYS A 233 -6.92 -19.71 11.37
N TYR A 234 -5.95 -20.31 10.68
CA TYR A 234 -5.52 -19.87 9.36
C TYR A 234 -6.74 -19.72 8.44
N PRO A 235 -7.03 -18.51 7.93
CA PRO A 235 -8.25 -18.24 7.18
C PRO A 235 -8.11 -18.67 5.71
N ALA A 236 -7.80 -19.95 5.46
CA ALA A 236 -7.48 -20.51 4.14
C ALA A 236 -8.53 -20.23 3.04
N SER A 237 -9.80 -20.03 3.44
CA SER A 237 -10.90 -19.78 2.51
C SER A 237 -11.16 -18.30 2.21
N VAL A 238 -10.49 -17.39 2.93
CA VAL A 238 -10.64 -15.94 2.77
C VAL A 238 -9.53 -15.46 1.85
N ASN A 239 -9.92 -14.87 0.73
CA ASN A 239 -8.99 -14.45 -0.31
C ASN A 239 -8.86 -12.93 -0.33
N ILE A 240 -7.79 -12.47 -0.95
CA ILE A 240 -7.58 -11.05 -1.20
C ILE A 240 -8.74 -10.52 -2.05
N GLY A 241 -9.30 -9.37 -1.68
CA GLY A 241 -10.49 -8.78 -2.30
C GLY A 241 -11.83 -9.23 -1.71
N ASP A 242 -11.88 -10.25 -0.86
CA ASP A 242 -13.09 -10.63 -0.14
C ASP A 242 -13.56 -9.52 0.82
N ILE A 243 -14.86 -9.49 1.09
CA ILE A 243 -15.50 -8.48 1.96
C ILE A 243 -15.91 -9.12 3.28
N LEU A 244 -15.47 -8.52 4.40
CA LEU A 244 -15.79 -8.92 5.76
C LEU A 244 -16.71 -7.89 6.39
N LEU A 245 -17.92 -8.31 6.73
CA LEU A 245 -18.85 -7.55 7.54
C LEU A 245 -18.57 -7.89 9.00
N ALA A 246 -18.00 -6.93 9.73
CA ALA A 246 -17.64 -7.10 11.12
C ALA A 246 -18.83 -6.78 12.03
N TYR A 247 -19.14 -7.66 12.97
CA TYR A 247 -20.18 -7.40 13.98
C TYR A 247 -19.65 -7.58 15.39
N GLY A 248 -20.15 -6.78 16.32
CA GLY A 248 -19.72 -6.81 17.72
C GLY A 248 -20.30 -8.02 18.46
N VAL A 249 -19.45 -8.84 19.07
CA VAL A 249 -19.87 -9.86 20.04
C VAL A 249 -20.42 -9.16 21.28
N GLY A 250 -21.52 -9.69 21.84
CA GLY A 250 -22.29 -9.03 22.90
C GLY A 250 -23.34 -8.09 22.33
N ASP A 251 -22.89 -7.02 21.68
CA ASP A 251 -23.73 -5.95 21.15
C ASP A 251 -24.58 -6.35 19.92
N ARG A 252 -24.02 -7.20 19.05
CA ARG A 252 -24.63 -7.78 17.85
C ARG A 252 -24.93 -6.82 16.70
N ARG A 253 -24.54 -5.54 16.78
CA ARG A 253 -24.61 -4.63 15.63
C ARG A 253 -23.43 -4.83 14.68
N ILE A 254 -23.64 -4.45 13.42
CA ILE A 254 -22.54 -4.30 12.47
C ILE A 254 -21.69 -3.10 12.91
N VAL A 255 -20.39 -3.30 13.01
CA VAL A 255 -19.46 -2.27 13.49
C VAL A 255 -18.68 -1.61 12.36
N SER A 256 -18.36 -2.37 11.30
CA SER A 256 -17.65 -1.86 10.11
C SER A 256 -17.63 -2.90 8.98
N ILE A 257 -17.24 -2.48 7.78
CA ILE A 257 -17.03 -3.31 6.60
C ILE A 257 -15.57 -3.21 6.17
N TYR A 258 -14.95 -4.35 5.92
CA TYR A 258 -13.55 -4.44 5.52
C TYR A 258 -13.38 -5.19 4.21
N LYS A 259 -12.42 -4.78 3.38
CA LYS A 259 -11.94 -5.51 2.21
C LYS A 259 -10.56 -6.07 2.50
N ILE A 260 -10.34 -7.36 2.25
CA ILE A 260 -9.00 -7.95 2.40
C ILE A 260 -8.05 -7.31 1.40
N SER A 261 -6.98 -6.71 1.90
CA SER A 261 -5.99 -6.02 1.08
C SER A 261 -4.74 -6.86 0.79
N ASP A 262 -4.45 -7.88 1.62
CA ASP A 262 -3.25 -8.69 1.47
C ASP A 262 -3.41 -10.11 2.06
N ARG A 263 -2.39 -10.95 1.89
CA ARG A 263 -2.30 -12.31 2.41
C ARG A 263 -2.29 -12.32 3.94
N SER A 264 -2.84 -13.39 4.50
CA SER A 264 -2.77 -13.60 5.94
C SER A 264 -1.34 -13.90 6.37
N PHE A 265 -0.92 -13.34 7.49
CA PHE A 265 0.32 -13.71 8.17
C PHE A 265 0.02 -14.16 9.59
N ARG A 266 0.96 -14.89 10.18
CA ARG A 266 0.90 -15.25 11.60
C ARG A 266 1.76 -14.27 12.37
N ILE A 267 1.24 -13.73 13.46
CA ILE A 267 2.03 -12.89 14.37
C ILE A 267 3.20 -13.68 14.96
N SER A 268 4.26 -12.96 15.31
CA SER A 268 5.46 -13.55 15.89
C SER A 268 5.25 -13.96 17.36
N GLN A 269 6.10 -14.86 17.86
CA GLN A 269 6.07 -15.27 19.27
C GLN A 269 6.38 -14.09 20.21
N GLU A 270 7.29 -13.19 19.80
CA GLU A 270 7.62 -11.98 20.56
C GLU A 270 6.43 -11.04 20.72
N GLU A 271 5.57 -10.93 19.71
CA GLU A 271 4.33 -10.15 19.80
C GLU A 271 3.28 -10.81 20.69
N ILE A 272 3.21 -12.15 20.70
CA ILE A 272 2.34 -12.90 21.61
C ILE A 272 2.78 -12.70 23.06
N GLU A 273 4.09 -12.69 23.33
CA GLU A 273 4.62 -12.44 24.68
C GLU A 273 4.27 -11.04 25.20
N LYS A 274 4.23 -10.03 24.31
CA LYS A 274 3.80 -8.67 24.65
C LYS A 274 2.29 -8.58 24.88
N GLU A 275 1.51 -9.29 24.07
CA GLU A 275 0.05 -9.26 24.12
C GLU A 275 -0.53 -10.69 24.12
N PRO A 276 -0.64 -11.33 25.29
CA PRO A 276 -1.01 -12.75 25.41
C PRO A 276 -2.35 -13.12 24.78
N TRP A 277 -3.29 -12.16 24.70
CA TRP A 277 -4.58 -12.38 24.04
C TRP A 277 -4.45 -12.80 22.57
N ARG A 278 -3.33 -12.44 21.92
CA ARG A 278 -3.06 -12.77 20.53
C ARG A 278 -2.72 -14.24 20.31
N GLU A 279 -2.35 -14.99 21.34
CA GLU A 279 -2.19 -16.46 21.24
C GLU A 279 -3.49 -17.12 20.76
N ARG A 280 -4.63 -16.59 21.19
CA ARG A 280 -5.97 -17.05 20.78
C ARG A 280 -6.33 -16.63 19.34
N TRP A 281 -5.74 -15.55 18.85
CA TRP A 281 -6.04 -14.96 17.54
C TRP A 281 -4.77 -14.69 16.72
N PRO A 282 -3.95 -15.72 16.43
CA PRO A 282 -2.58 -15.51 15.96
C PRO A 282 -2.50 -15.20 14.47
N TRP A 283 -3.59 -15.33 13.72
CA TRP A 283 -3.61 -15.07 12.28
C TRP A 283 -4.18 -13.70 12.01
N CYS A 284 -3.44 -12.86 11.29
CA CYS A 284 -3.86 -11.52 10.90
C CYS A 284 -4.10 -11.47 9.39
N MET A 285 -5.11 -10.73 8.97
CA MET A 285 -5.28 -10.32 7.58
C MET A 285 -5.29 -8.79 7.47
N PRO A 286 -4.37 -8.20 6.70
CA PRO A 286 -4.45 -6.79 6.32
C PRO A 286 -5.75 -6.49 5.58
N CYS A 287 -6.40 -5.40 5.99
CA CYS A 287 -7.71 -5.01 5.52
C CYS A 287 -7.78 -3.49 5.27
N GLU A 288 -8.52 -3.10 4.23
CA GLU A 288 -8.99 -1.74 3.99
C GLU A 288 -10.40 -1.59 4.56
N ASN A 289 -10.62 -0.57 5.39
CA ASN A 289 -11.93 -0.24 5.95
C ASN A 289 -12.76 0.53 4.93
N LEU A 290 -13.89 -0.04 4.53
CA LEU A 290 -14.80 0.53 3.54
C LEU A 290 -15.86 1.44 4.16
N SER A 291 -15.98 1.45 5.49
CA SER A 291 -16.98 2.21 6.22
C SER A 291 -16.40 3.01 7.40
N PRO A 292 -15.31 3.80 7.21
CA PRO A 292 -14.62 4.45 8.33
C PRO A 292 -15.49 5.50 9.02
N LYS A 293 -16.32 6.24 8.27
CA LYS A 293 -17.28 7.21 8.82
C LYS A 293 -18.34 6.51 9.68
N TYR A 294 -18.98 5.47 9.14
CA TYR A 294 -19.91 4.64 9.90
C TYR A 294 -19.25 4.06 11.16
N GLY A 295 -18.02 3.56 11.05
CA GLY A 295 -17.31 2.92 12.15
C GLY A 295 -16.96 3.85 13.31
N VAL A 296 -17.04 5.18 13.15
CA VAL A 296 -16.97 6.13 14.27
C VAL A 296 -18.28 6.18 15.05
N GLU A 297 -19.41 6.09 14.35
CA GLU A 297 -20.74 6.35 14.89
C GLU A 297 -21.63 5.11 14.90
N TRP A 298 -21.07 3.91 14.70
CA TRP A 298 -21.81 2.65 14.51
C TRP A 298 -22.80 2.39 15.65
N SER A 299 -22.44 2.81 16.87
CA SER A 299 -23.25 2.67 18.08
C SER A 299 -24.51 3.54 18.08
N ASN A 300 -24.63 4.51 17.18
CA ASN A 300 -25.81 5.35 17.02
C ASN A 300 -26.87 4.69 16.11
N PHE A 301 -26.49 3.64 15.37
CA PHE A 301 -27.36 2.98 14.42
C PHE A 301 -27.84 1.63 14.95
N ASN A 302 -29.12 1.31 14.71
CA ASN A 302 -29.75 0.06 15.15
C ASN A 302 -29.58 -1.08 14.14
N LEU A 303 -28.36 -1.27 13.61
CA LEU A 303 -28.06 -2.29 12.60
C LEU A 303 -27.69 -3.64 13.22
N TYR A 304 -28.62 -4.21 13.99
CA TYR A 304 -28.47 -5.53 14.61
C TYR A 304 -28.53 -6.65 13.57
N ILE A 305 -27.54 -7.56 13.59
CA ILE A 305 -27.45 -8.65 12.62
C ILE A 305 -28.70 -9.56 12.61
N GLY A 306 -29.31 -9.79 13.78
CA GLY A 306 -30.54 -10.58 13.90
C GLY A 306 -31.73 -9.90 13.22
N SER A 307 -31.92 -8.61 13.46
CA SER A 307 -32.99 -7.83 12.83
C SER A 307 -32.81 -7.76 11.31
N LEU A 308 -31.58 -7.53 10.84
CA LEU A 308 -31.24 -7.52 9.42
C LEU A 308 -31.52 -8.87 8.75
N ALA A 309 -31.17 -9.98 9.42
CA ALA A 309 -31.45 -11.33 8.96
C ALA A 309 -32.97 -11.59 8.83
N SER A 310 -33.76 -11.21 9.84
CA SER A 310 -35.21 -11.35 9.82
C SER A 310 -35.86 -10.51 8.71
N GLU A 311 -35.43 -9.26 8.56
CA GLU A 311 -35.93 -8.35 7.50
C GLU A 311 -35.62 -8.92 6.09
N PHE A 312 -34.40 -9.42 5.89
CA PHE A 312 -34.01 -9.98 4.61
C PHE A 312 -34.79 -11.25 4.27
N ILE A 313 -34.99 -12.17 5.22
CA ILE A 313 -35.79 -13.39 4.99
C ILE A 313 -37.24 -13.05 4.72
N HIS A 314 -37.81 -12.08 5.45
CA HIS A 314 -39.19 -11.66 5.24
C HIS A 314 -39.43 -11.16 3.81
N THR A 315 -38.46 -10.39 3.26
CA THR A 315 -38.51 -9.86 1.90
C THR A 315 -38.03 -10.84 0.83
N ASN A 316 -37.24 -11.85 1.20
CA ASN A 316 -36.64 -12.84 0.30
C ASN A 316 -36.76 -14.27 0.89
N PRO A 317 -37.97 -14.85 1.00
CA PRO A 317 -38.21 -16.07 1.77
C PRO A 317 -37.53 -17.33 1.21
N THR A 318 -37.14 -17.32 -0.06
CA THR A 318 -36.44 -18.44 -0.73
C THR A 318 -34.92 -18.29 -0.70
N GLU A 319 -34.39 -17.15 -0.26
CA GLU A 319 -32.95 -16.90 -0.21
C GLU A 319 -32.31 -17.41 1.08
N ASN A 320 -31.06 -17.83 0.98
CA ASN A 320 -30.23 -18.18 2.13
C ASN A 320 -29.51 -16.94 2.68
N LEU A 321 -29.26 -16.91 4.00
CA LEU A 321 -28.41 -15.89 4.63
C LEU A 321 -26.93 -16.20 4.45
N THR A 322 -26.57 -17.48 4.54
CA THR A 322 -25.21 -17.99 4.31
C THR A 322 -25.13 -18.68 2.95
N SER A 323 -23.96 -19.18 2.58
CA SER A 323 -23.81 -19.99 1.37
C SER A 323 -24.62 -21.30 1.39
N ARG A 324 -25.12 -21.75 2.56
CA ARG A 324 -25.77 -23.07 2.72
C ARG A 324 -27.04 -23.09 3.59
N SER A 325 -27.38 -22.00 4.29
CA SER A 325 -28.45 -21.98 5.29
C SER A 325 -29.14 -20.62 5.38
N GLN A 326 -30.43 -20.65 5.70
CA GLN A 326 -31.23 -19.48 6.10
C GLN A 326 -30.96 -19.03 7.55
N SER A 327 -30.01 -19.63 8.25
CA SER A 327 -29.62 -19.21 9.60
C SER A 327 -28.18 -18.73 9.66
N LEU A 328 -27.90 -17.84 10.61
CA LEU A 328 -26.54 -17.45 11.02
C LEU A 328 -26.05 -18.29 12.22
N GLY A 329 -26.72 -19.42 12.51
CA GLY A 329 -26.48 -20.23 13.71
C GLY A 329 -25.05 -20.74 13.85
N GLY A 330 -24.29 -20.82 12.76
CA GLY A 330 -22.85 -21.12 12.79
C GLY A 330 -22.05 -20.18 13.71
N LEU A 331 -22.45 -18.91 13.86
CA LEU A 331 -21.78 -17.98 14.77
C LEU A 331 -21.91 -18.40 16.24
N ASN A 332 -23.00 -19.09 16.60
CA ASN A 332 -23.23 -19.58 17.96
C ASN A 332 -22.33 -20.78 18.33
N TYR A 333 -21.71 -21.43 17.34
CA TYR A 333 -20.78 -22.55 17.55
C TYR A 333 -19.31 -22.11 17.60
N GLY A 334 -19.05 -20.81 17.81
CA GLY A 334 -17.70 -20.28 17.97
C GLY A 334 -16.89 -20.22 16.68
N HIS A 335 -17.55 -20.25 15.51
CA HIS A 335 -16.88 -20.03 14.25
C HIS A 335 -16.32 -18.61 14.17
N ASP A 336 -15.05 -18.48 13.81
CA ASP A 336 -14.35 -17.20 13.71
C ASP A 336 -14.74 -16.39 12.46
N LYS A 337 -15.55 -16.96 11.56
CA LYS A 337 -16.17 -16.34 10.38
C LYS A 337 -17.24 -17.24 9.78
N LEU A 338 -18.18 -16.68 9.01
CA LEU A 338 -19.10 -17.44 8.15
C LEU A 338 -19.21 -16.81 6.77
N ARG A 339 -19.32 -17.64 5.72
CA ARG A 339 -19.56 -17.17 4.36
C ARG A 339 -21.03 -16.80 4.16
N LEU A 340 -21.29 -15.57 3.78
CA LEU A 340 -22.62 -15.04 3.51
C LEU A 340 -23.06 -15.32 2.07
N ASN A 341 -24.38 -15.33 1.87
CA ASN A 341 -24.98 -15.16 0.55
C ASN A 341 -24.71 -13.72 0.06
N LYS A 342 -24.36 -13.57 -1.21
CA LYS A 342 -24.05 -12.28 -1.84
C LYS A 342 -25.20 -11.27 -1.74
N LYS A 343 -26.45 -11.69 -1.92
CA LYS A 343 -27.64 -10.82 -1.81
C LYS A 343 -27.83 -10.31 -0.38
N PHE A 344 -27.69 -11.18 0.61
CA PHE A 344 -27.80 -10.78 2.00
C PHE A 344 -26.69 -9.82 2.42
N ALA A 345 -25.44 -10.11 2.02
CA ALA A 345 -24.32 -9.21 2.29
C ALA A 345 -24.52 -7.82 1.67
N LYS A 346 -24.97 -7.76 0.40
CA LYS A 346 -25.30 -6.50 -0.26
C LYS A 346 -26.45 -5.74 0.41
N PHE A 347 -27.44 -6.45 0.93
CA PHE A 347 -28.52 -5.85 1.70
C PHE A 347 -28.01 -5.20 3.00
N ILE A 348 -27.07 -5.82 3.71
CA ILE A 348 -26.48 -5.20 4.90
C ILE A 348 -25.65 -3.97 4.51
N ILE A 349 -24.84 -4.07 3.45
CA ILE A 349 -24.02 -2.95 2.96
C ILE A 349 -24.90 -1.75 2.61
N SER A 350 -26.01 -1.96 1.89
CA SER A 350 -26.90 -0.86 1.54
C SER A 350 -27.60 -0.23 2.76
N LYS A 351 -27.84 -0.99 3.83
CA LYS A 351 -28.35 -0.43 5.10
C LYS A 351 -27.33 0.51 5.74
N ILE A 352 -26.04 0.21 5.65
CA ILE A 352 -24.96 1.06 6.15
C ILE A 352 -24.77 2.29 5.28
N GLU A 353 -24.78 2.13 3.96
CA GLU A 353 -24.67 3.26 3.02
C GLU A 353 -25.83 4.27 3.18
N ASN A 354 -27.02 3.82 3.59
CA ASN A 354 -28.16 4.70 3.87
C ASN A 354 -28.10 5.40 5.24
N THR A 355 -27.11 5.08 6.08
CA THR A 355 -26.94 5.70 7.41
C THR A 355 -25.91 6.83 7.44
N VAL A 356 -25.09 6.98 6.40
CA VAL A 356 -23.92 7.88 6.35
C VAL A 356 -24.05 8.91 5.24
#